data_AF-F2Z9S0-F1
#
_entry.id   AF-F2Z9S0-F1
#
_cell.length_a   1.000
_cell.length_b   1.000
_cell.length_c   1.000
_cell.angle_alpha   90.00
_cell.angle_beta   90.00
_cell.angle_gamma   90.00
#
_symmetry.space_group_name_H-M   'P 1'
#
loop_
_entity.id
_entity.type
_entity.pdbx_description
1 polymer ?
#
loop_
_entity_poly.entity_id
_entity_poly.type
_entity_poly.pdbx_seq_one_letter_code
_entity_poly.pdbx_strand_id
1 'polypeptide(L)'
;MKTVDCIALLCTLLCGVRGGAFQAISGESGKYLSHAFAKIWLQNGYQGLGEAWDIQYFGNNVIAMHAKGGEEGTTLSHAFGKIWLQKGVQGDGEKWKYEWVGNGYVLHCLGGETGYTLSHAFSKVWLQKGHQGDGEVWLYENKGEGVVGNSDSLEEAPEVLFQAQGIPEGLEDPPKLTIS
;
A
#
# COMPACT_ATOMS: atom_id res chain seq x y z
N MET A 1 -18.83 3.34 -3.88
CA MET A 1 -17.72 3.71 -3.00
C MET A 1 -18.01 3.07 -1.66
N LYS A 2 -17.34 1.97 -1.30
CA LYS A 2 -17.58 1.31 0.00
C LYS A 2 -16.51 1.81 0.98
N THR A 3 -17.00 2.49 2.01
CA THR A 3 -16.29 3.31 3.00
C THR A 3 -15.35 2.54 3.93
N VAL A 4 -15.28 1.20 3.81
CA VAL A 4 -14.62 0.34 4.79
C VAL A 4 -13.14 0.04 4.48
N ASP A 5 -12.71 0.11 3.22
CA ASP A 5 -11.34 -0.29 2.84
C ASP A 5 -10.34 0.88 2.84
N CYS A 6 -10.84 2.12 2.82
CA CYS A 6 -10.01 3.29 3.17
C CYS A 6 -9.46 3.17 4.60
N ILE A 7 -10.12 2.43 5.50
CA ILE A 7 -9.80 2.45 6.93
C ILE A 7 -8.44 1.82 7.24
N ALA A 8 -7.97 0.76 6.58
CA ALA A 8 -6.67 0.16 6.94
C ALA A 8 -5.47 1.07 6.57
N LEU A 9 -5.49 1.61 5.35
CA LEU A 9 -4.45 2.50 4.84
C LEU A 9 -4.53 3.89 5.51
N LEU A 10 -5.76 4.36 5.82
CA LEU A 10 -6.02 5.63 6.51
C LEU A 10 -5.87 5.54 8.05
N CYS A 11 -6.09 4.39 8.70
CA CYS A 11 -5.80 4.18 10.14
C CYS A 11 -4.29 4.23 10.41
N THR A 12 -3.47 3.84 9.43
CA THR A 12 -2.02 4.00 9.48
C THR A 12 -1.63 5.48 9.67
N LEU A 13 -2.40 6.43 9.09
CA LEU A 13 -2.21 7.89 9.24
C LEU A 13 -2.60 8.42 10.62
N LEU A 14 -3.63 7.86 11.26
CA LEU A 14 -4.16 8.38 12.53
C LEU A 14 -3.44 7.78 13.76
N CYS A 15 -2.87 6.59 13.64
CA CYS A 15 -2.33 5.84 14.78
C CYS A 15 -0.80 5.83 14.86
N GLY A 16 -0.09 6.48 13.93
CA GLY A 16 1.38 6.58 13.96
C GLY A 16 2.12 5.25 13.72
N VAL A 17 1.44 4.21 13.24
CA VAL A 17 2.03 2.90 12.98
C VAL A 17 2.75 2.94 11.64
N ARG A 18 4.08 2.86 11.64
CA ARG A 18 4.91 2.98 10.44
C ARG A 18 5.41 1.60 10.04
N GLY A 19 4.65 0.83 9.27
CA GLY A 19 5.16 -0.45 8.78
C GLY A 19 4.08 -1.43 8.36
N GLY A 20 4.01 -1.71 7.07
CA GLY A 20 3.17 -2.77 6.51
C GLY A 20 3.90 -3.58 5.47
N ALA A 21 3.28 -4.67 5.04
CA ALA A 21 3.83 -5.56 4.05
C ALA A 21 2.86 -5.73 2.88
N PHE A 22 3.38 -5.88 1.67
CA PHE A 22 2.59 -6.17 0.48
C PHE A 22 2.69 -7.66 0.16
N GLN A 23 1.60 -8.38 0.44
CA GLN A 23 1.49 -9.79 0.12
C GLN A 23 0.97 -9.96 -1.31
N ALA A 24 1.64 -10.81 -2.08
CA ALA A 24 1.14 -11.31 -3.35
C ALA A 24 -0.14 -12.14 -3.13
N ILE A 25 -1.09 -12.08 -4.06
CA ILE A 25 -2.33 -12.84 -3.97
C ILE A 25 -2.34 -14.08 -4.87
N SER A 26 -3.40 -14.89 -4.76
CA SER A 26 -3.69 -16.00 -5.68
C SER A 26 -2.58 -17.05 -5.69
N GLY A 27 -2.03 -17.42 -6.85
CA GLY A 27 -0.99 -18.44 -7.00
C GLY A 27 0.32 -18.18 -6.24
N GLU A 28 0.54 -16.96 -5.75
CA GLU A 28 1.70 -16.56 -4.96
C GLU A 28 1.31 -16.15 -3.51
N SER A 29 0.10 -16.51 -3.06
CA SER A 29 -0.39 -16.22 -1.70
C SER A 29 0.58 -16.69 -0.62
N GLY A 30 0.78 -15.86 0.41
CA GLY A 30 1.76 -16.10 1.46
C GLY A 30 3.17 -15.61 1.13
N LYS A 31 3.39 -15.06 -0.08
CA LYS A 31 4.65 -14.40 -0.43
C LYS A 31 4.54 -12.89 -0.33
N TYR A 32 5.62 -12.23 0.03
CA TYR A 32 5.68 -10.80 0.29
C TYR A 32 6.69 -10.11 -0.62
N LEU A 33 6.40 -8.86 -0.97
CA LEU A 33 7.34 -7.96 -1.61
C LEU A 33 8.48 -7.65 -0.63
N SER A 34 9.66 -8.18 -0.92
CA SER A 34 10.82 -8.09 -0.04
C SER A 34 11.95 -7.29 -0.64
N HIS A 35 12.80 -6.80 0.26
CA HIS A 35 13.99 -6.05 -0.02
C HIS A 35 15.16 -6.49 0.90
N ALA A 36 16.34 -6.69 0.32
CA ALA A 36 17.64 -6.74 1.00
C ALA A 36 18.77 -6.67 -0.05
N PHE A 37 19.96 -6.27 0.38
CA PHE A 37 21.16 -6.24 -0.47
C PHE A 37 20.95 -5.46 -1.79
N ALA A 38 20.17 -4.38 -1.73
CA ALA A 38 19.73 -3.54 -2.84
C ALA A 38 18.91 -4.26 -3.93
N LYS A 39 18.23 -5.35 -3.56
CA LYS A 39 17.43 -6.17 -4.47
C LYS A 39 15.99 -6.27 -4.00
N ILE A 40 15.10 -6.53 -4.96
CA ILE A 40 13.66 -6.75 -4.74
C ILE A 40 13.29 -8.15 -5.24
N TRP A 41 12.52 -8.90 -4.45
CA TRP A 41 12.00 -10.22 -4.85
C TRP A 41 10.74 -10.60 -4.05
N LEU A 42 10.14 -11.74 -4.38
CA LEU A 42 9.08 -12.34 -3.57
C LEU A 42 9.66 -13.30 -2.52
N GLN A 43 9.44 -13.02 -1.24
CA GLN A 43 9.86 -13.88 -0.14
C GLN A 43 8.69 -14.70 0.41
N ASN A 44 8.95 -15.95 0.79
CA ASN A 44 7.96 -16.77 1.48
C ASN A 44 7.77 -16.31 2.93
N GLY A 45 6.57 -15.85 3.26
CA GLY A 45 6.21 -15.39 4.60
C GLY A 45 6.82 -14.02 4.94
N TYR A 46 6.31 -13.44 6.04
CA TYR A 46 6.87 -12.25 6.66
C TYR A 46 7.94 -12.69 7.67
N GLN A 47 9.22 -12.44 7.36
CA GLN A 47 10.37 -12.93 8.14
C GLN A 47 11.00 -11.83 8.99
N GLY A 48 10.76 -10.57 8.64
CA GLY A 48 11.14 -9.42 9.45
C GLY A 48 11.08 -8.13 8.66
N LEU A 49 12.02 -7.23 8.95
CA LEU A 49 12.05 -5.90 8.34
C LEU A 49 12.35 -5.90 6.83
N GLY A 50 12.83 -7.02 6.27
CA GLY A 50 13.04 -7.16 4.82
C GLY A 50 11.74 -7.22 4.01
N GLU A 51 10.60 -7.45 4.67
CA GLU A 51 9.26 -7.41 4.05
C GLU A 51 8.48 -6.15 4.43
N ALA A 52 9.08 -5.29 5.26
CA ALA A 52 8.39 -4.18 5.90
C ALA A 52 8.66 -2.87 5.16
N TRP A 53 7.58 -2.16 4.86
CA TRP A 53 7.59 -0.90 4.13
C TRP A 53 6.91 0.19 4.94
N ASP A 54 7.57 1.34 5.02
CA ASP A 54 6.98 2.58 5.51
C ASP A 54 6.29 3.31 4.34
N ILE A 55 5.01 3.58 4.49
CA ILE A 55 4.20 4.19 3.42
C ILE A 55 4.13 5.71 3.61
N GLN A 56 4.67 6.46 2.65
CA GLN A 56 4.50 7.91 2.59
C GLN A 56 3.37 8.27 1.62
N TYR A 57 2.41 9.06 2.07
CA TYR A 57 1.27 9.50 1.25
C TYR A 57 1.50 10.88 0.66
N PHE A 58 1.05 11.07 -0.58
CA PHE A 58 1.09 12.35 -1.30
C PHE A 58 -0.29 12.88 -1.68
N GLY A 59 -1.37 12.20 -1.26
CA GLY A 59 -2.74 12.49 -1.68
C GLY A 59 -3.09 11.87 -3.04
N ASN A 60 -4.35 11.99 -3.47
CA ASN A 60 -4.84 11.47 -4.77
C ASN A 60 -4.47 10.02 -5.07
N ASN A 61 -4.51 9.17 -4.03
CA ASN A 61 -4.12 7.77 -4.06
C ASN A 61 -2.66 7.54 -4.51
N VAL A 62 -1.75 8.47 -4.20
CA VAL A 62 -0.32 8.33 -4.50
C VAL A 62 0.45 8.05 -3.23
N ILE A 63 1.32 7.05 -3.28
CA ILE A 63 2.21 6.63 -2.19
C ILE A 63 3.66 6.46 -2.65
N ALA A 64 4.59 6.49 -1.71
CA ALA A 64 5.92 5.92 -1.86
C ALA A 64 6.14 4.86 -0.77
N MET A 65 6.86 3.78 -1.13
CA MET A 65 7.16 2.66 -0.24
C MET A 65 8.62 2.73 0.17
N HIS A 66 8.89 3.11 1.41
CA HIS A 66 10.22 3.22 1.97
C HIS A 66 10.62 1.91 2.63
N ALA A 67 11.81 1.40 2.29
CA ALA A 67 12.34 0.18 2.89
C ALA A 67 12.63 0.41 4.38
N LYS A 68 12.35 -0.57 5.24
CA LYS A 68 12.74 -0.54 6.65
C LYS A 68 14.05 -1.31 6.90
N GLY A 69 14.58 -1.22 8.12
CA GLY A 69 15.73 -2.03 8.54
C GLY A 69 17.03 -1.68 7.80
N GLY A 70 17.72 -2.69 7.26
CA GLY A 70 19.07 -2.52 6.69
C GLY A 70 19.14 -1.63 5.44
N GLU A 71 18.01 -1.29 4.85
CA GLU A 71 17.90 -0.45 3.64
C GLU A 71 17.13 0.85 3.90
N GLU A 72 17.01 1.25 5.16
CA GLU A 72 16.37 2.50 5.56
C GLU A 72 16.95 3.71 4.81
N GLY A 73 16.06 4.61 4.41
CA GLY A 73 16.39 5.76 3.55
C GLY A 73 16.36 5.45 2.06
N THR A 74 16.00 4.21 1.67
CA THR A 74 15.69 3.85 0.28
C THR A 74 14.20 3.65 0.06
N THR A 75 13.77 3.76 -1.20
CA THR A 75 12.38 3.73 -1.64
C THR A 75 12.24 2.84 -2.87
N LEU A 76 11.15 2.09 -2.98
CA LEU A 76 10.86 1.30 -4.18
C LEU A 76 10.68 2.22 -5.38
N SER A 77 11.57 2.08 -6.36
CA SER A 77 11.64 2.90 -7.56
C SER A 77 11.40 2.09 -8.82
N HIS A 78 10.89 2.76 -9.84
CA HIS A 78 10.67 2.26 -11.18
C HIS A 78 11.19 3.27 -12.22
N ALA A 79 11.98 2.77 -13.19
CA ALA A 79 12.28 3.46 -14.45
C ALA A 79 12.87 2.49 -15.48
N PHE A 80 12.78 2.83 -16.77
CA PHE A 80 13.38 2.07 -17.87
C PHE A 80 12.99 0.57 -17.91
N GLY A 81 11.76 0.24 -17.51
CA GLY A 81 11.23 -1.11 -17.44
C GLY A 81 11.76 -1.94 -16.27
N LYS A 82 12.33 -1.31 -15.24
CA LYS A 82 13.01 -1.97 -14.12
C LYS A 82 12.52 -1.46 -12.78
N ILE A 83 12.76 -2.26 -11.75
CA ILE A 83 12.45 -1.95 -10.34
C ILE A 83 13.72 -2.11 -9.52
N TRP A 84 13.98 -1.17 -8.60
CA TRP A 84 15.10 -1.23 -7.66
C TRP A 84 14.83 -0.32 -6.45
N LEU A 85 15.77 -0.31 -5.50
CA LEU A 85 15.75 0.63 -4.38
C LEU A 85 16.52 1.91 -4.71
N GLN A 86 15.85 3.05 -4.65
CA GLN A 86 16.43 4.37 -4.89
C GLN A 86 16.55 5.13 -3.56
N LYS A 87 17.54 6.02 -3.43
CA LYS A 87 17.70 6.84 -2.22
C LYS A 87 16.58 7.90 -2.14
N GLY A 88 15.59 7.65 -1.30
CA GLY A 88 14.44 8.52 -1.08
C GLY A 88 13.61 8.78 -2.35
N VAL A 89 12.61 9.66 -2.23
CA VAL A 89 11.76 10.09 -3.35
C VAL A 89 12.42 11.24 -4.10
N GLN A 90 12.77 11.04 -5.38
CA GLN A 90 13.44 12.02 -6.23
C GLN A 90 12.53 12.54 -7.35
N GLY A 91 11.50 11.77 -7.70
CA GLY A 91 10.51 12.17 -8.67
C GLY A 91 9.32 11.22 -8.66
N ASP A 92 8.69 11.05 -9.83
CA ASP A 92 7.55 10.15 -9.99
C ASP A 92 7.96 8.68 -10.08
N GLY A 93 9.24 8.37 -10.34
CA GLY A 93 9.74 7.00 -10.37
C GLY A 93 9.68 6.28 -9.02
N GLU A 94 9.61 7.02 -7.91
CA GLU A 94 9.46 6.44 -6.57
C GLU A 94 8.04 6.49 -6.04
N LYS A 95 7.09 6.92 -6.87
CA LYS A 95 5.70 7.10 -6.50
C LYS A 95 4.82 6.15 -7.26
N TRP A 96 3.84 5.60 -6.54
CA TRP A 96 2.92 4.61 -7.04
C TRP A 96 1.52 5.11 -6.82
N LYS A 97 0.70 5.09 -7.88
CA LYS A 97 -0.72 5.35 -7.74
C LYS A 97 -1.42 4.04 -7.40
N TYR A 98 -2.00 3.95 -6.21
CA TYR A 98 -2.75 2.76 -5.82
C TYR A 98 -4.20 2.84 -6.26
N GLU A 99 -4.76 1.70 -6.64
CA GLU A 99 -6.17 1.52 -6.96
C GLU A 99 -6.66 0.26 -6.26
N TRP A 100 -7.77 0.36 -5.54
CA TRP A 100 -8.40 -0.81 -4.92
C TRP A 100 -9.16 -1.62 -5.98
N VAL A 101 -8.79 -2.89 -6.16
CA VAL A 101 -9.39 -3.81 -7.11
C VAL A 101 -9.68 -5.13 -6.41
N GLY A 102 -10.95 -5.53 -6.37
CA GLY A 102 -11.39 -6.75 -5.70
C GLY A 102 -11.14 -6.68 -4.19
N ASN A 103 -10.13 -7.43 -3.73
CA ASN A 103 -9.73 -7.52 -2.34
C ASN A 103 -8.36 -6.91 -2.03
N GLY A 104 -7.69 -6.28 -3.01
CA GLY A 104 -6.36 -5.72 -2.82
C GLY A 104 -6.08 -4.48 -3.66
N TYR A 105 -4.82 -4.12 -3.78
CA TYR A 105 -4.36 -2.91 -4.45
C TYR A 105 -3.56 -3.25 -5.71
N VAL A 106 -3.87 -2.55 -6.79
CA VAL A 106 -2.98 -2.44 -7.96
C VAL A 106 -2.12 -1.20 -7.76
N LEU A 107 -0.81 -1.34 -7.97
CA LEU A 107 0.16 -0.25 -7.85
C LEU A 107 0.61 0.17 -9.25
N HIS A 108 0.06 1.29 -9.73
CA HIS A 108 0.35 1.84 -11.05
C HIS A 108 1.58 2.74 -11.02
N CYS A 109 2.44 2.58 -12.01
CA CYS A 109 3.56 3.48 -12.24
C CYS A 109 3.08 4.89 -12.62
N LEU A 110 3.85 5.89 -12.20
CA LEU A 110 3.66 7.28 -12.60
C LEU A 110 4.73 7.74 -13.61
N GLY A 111 4.67 8.99 -14.05
CA GLY A 111 5.68 9.58 -14.93
C GLY A 111 5.88 8.82 -16.25
N GLY A 112 7.14 8.57 -16.61
CA GLY A 112 7.53 7.97 -17.90
C GLY A 112 7.10 6.52 -18.11
N GLU A 113 6.62 5.83 -17.06
CA GLU A 113 6.15 4.45 -17.11
C GLU A 113 4.64 4.34 -16.88
N THR A 114 3.91 5.44 -17.06
CA THR A 114 2.44 5.43 -17.00
C THR A 114 1.87 4.34 -17.91
N GLY A 115 0.94 3.54 -17.38
CA GLY A 115 0.37 2.38 -18.05
C GLY A 115 1.03 1.05 -17.68
N TYR A 116 2.06 1.06 -16.83
CA TYR A 116 2.61 -0.12 -16.19
C TYR A 116 2.17 -0.24 -14.72
N THR A 117 2.23 -1.45 -14.18
CA THR A 117 1.87 -1.82 -12.81
C THR A 117 2.95 -2.70 -12.18
N LEU A 118 3.06 -2.65 -10.86
CA LEU A 118 3.88 -3.60 -10.10
C LEU A 118 3.22 -4.98 -10.14
N SER A 119 3.91 -5.95 -10.71
CA SER A 119 3.40 -7.31 -10.94
C SER A 119 4.28 -8.36 -10.27
N HIS A 120 3.67 -9.51 -9.98
CA HIS A 120 4.25 -10.69 -9.43
C HIS A 120 3.72 -11.95 -10.11
N ALA A 121 4.62 -12.90 -10.35
CA ALA A 121 4.31 -14.31 -10.64
C ALA A 121 5.62 -15.11 -10.67
N PHE A 122 5.56 -16.44 -10.59
CA PHE A 122 6.73 -17.30 -10.68
C PHE A 122 7.84 -16.90 -9.69
N SER A 123 7.45 -16.44 -8.48
CA SER A 123 8.36 -15.90 -7.45
C SER A 123 9.24 -14.73 -7.89
N LYS A 124 8.79 -13.93 -8.88
CA LYS A 124 9.49 -12.75 -9.38
C LYS A 124 8.60 -11.51 -9.26
N VAL A 125 9.25 -10.34 -9.30
CA VAL A 125 8.60 -9.02 -9.31
C VAL A 125 9.09 -8.24 -10.53
N TRP A 126 8.19 -7.63 -11.30
CA TRP A 126 8.52 -6.82 -12.48
C TRP A 126 7.42 -5.82 -12.81
N LEU A 127 7.64 -4.98 -13.83
CA LEU A 127 6.62 -4.08 -14.37
C LEU A 127 5.82 -4.76 -15.47
N GLN A 128 4.50 -4.85 -15.28
CA GLN A 128 3.57 -5.40 -16.27
C GLN A 128 2.76 -4.29 -16.94
N LYS A 129 2.36 -4.48 -18.19
CA LYS A 129 1.52 -3.50 -18.89
C LYS A 129 0.08 -3.53 -18.36
N GLY A 130 -0.21 -2.68 -17.38
CA GLY A 130 -1.52 -2.53 -16.75
C GLY A 130 -1.92 -3.74 -15.91
N HIS A 131 -3.09 -3.64 -15.28
CA HIS A 131 -3.70 -4.75 -14.55
C HIS A 131 -4.32 -5.75 -15.54
N GLN A 132 -3.83 -6.99 -15.53
CA GLN A 132 -4.27 -8.08 -16.41
C GLN A 132 -4.91 -9.23 -15.63
N GLY A 133 -4.65 -9.31 -14.32
CA GLY A 133 -5.32 -10.19 -13.39
C GLY A 133 -4.71 -10.11 -11.99
N ASP A 134 -4.82 -11.21 -11.25
CA ASP A 134 -4.36 -11.29 -9.85
C ASP A 134 -2.86 -11.04 -9.66
N GLY A 135 -2.05 -11.22 -10.72
CA GLY A 135 -0.60 -10.98 -10.71
C GLY A 135 -0.21 -9.52 -10.46
N GLU A 136 -1.12 -8.57 -10.57
CA GLU A 136 -0.84 -7.14 -10.28
C GLU A 136 -1.48 -6.65 -8.98
N VAL A 137 -2.17 -7.54 -8.26
CA VAL A 137 -2.90 -7.20 -7.05
C VAL A 137 -2.09 -7.59 -5.82
N TRP A 138 -2.03 -6.68 -4.85
CA TRP A 138 -1.27 -6.81 -3.63
C TRP A 138 -2.18 -6.58 -2.42
N LEU A 139 -2.13 -7.47 -1.43
CA LEU A 139 -2.76 -7.24 -0.14
C LEU A 139 -1.81 -6.45 0.74
N TYR A 140 -2.26 -5.29 1.21
CA TYR A 140 -1.51 -4.55 2.22
C TYR A 140 -1.93 -5.06 3.61
N GLU A 141 -0.95 -5.57 4.35
CA GLU A 141 -1.13 -6.02 5.72
C GLU A 141 -0.37 -5.07 6.65
N ASN A 142 -1.07 -4.50 7.64
CA ASN A 142 -0.40 -3.77 8.71
C ASN A 142 0.33 -4.78 9.60
N LYS A 143 1.65 -4.64 9.74
CA LYS A 143 2.48 -5.59 10.51
C LYS A 143 2.96 -5.05 11.85
N GLY A 144 2.63 -3.79 12.19
CA GLY A 144 3.10 -3.14 13.40
C GLY A 144 4.63 -3.02 13.46
N GLU A 145 5.14 -2.22 14.39
CA GLU A 145 6.57 -2.26 14.72
C GLU A 145 6.82 -3.43 15.69
N GLY A 146 7.14 -4.61 15.14
CA GLY A 146 7.81 -5.67 15.90
C GLY A 146 7.02 -6.95 16.20
N VAL A 147 6.75 -7.78 15.18
CA VAL A 147 6.45 -9.20 15.45
C VAL A 147 7.34 -10.10 14.59
N VAL A 148 8.48 -10.47 15.16
CA VAL A 148 9.14 -11.75 14.85
C VAL A 148 8.45 -12.78 15.74
N GLY A 149 7.62 -13.64 15.14
CA GLY A 149 7.14 -14.91 15.67
C GLY A 149 6.53 -14.94 17.09
N ASN A 150 5.20 -14.97 17.16
CA ASN A 150 4.51 -16.04 17.92
C ASN A 150 3.03 -16.07 17.55
N SER A 151 2.56 -17.24 17.13
CA SER A 151 1.15 -17.57 16.96
C SER A 151 0.52 -17.82 18.33
N ASP A 152 0.35 -16.79 19.16
CA ASP A 152 -0.54 -16.86 20.33
C ASP A 152 -0.71 -15.48 20.97
N SER A 153 -1.64 -14.69 20.44
CA SER A 153 -2.39 -13.62 21.13
C SER A 153 -3.15 -12.81 20.08
N LEU A 154 -4.38 -13.21 19.80
CA LEU A 154 -5.40 -12.28 19.29
C LEU A 154 -5.77 -11.36 20.46
N GLU A 155 -4.95 -10.35 20.75
CA GLU A 155 -5.44 -9.20 21.49
C GLU A 155 -6.25 -8.36 20.50
N GLU A 156 -7.56 -8.34 20.76
CA GLU A 156 -8.55 -7.55 20.04
C GLU A 156 -8.05 -6.11 19.91
N ALA A 157 -7.97 -5.62 18.67
CA ALA A 157 -7.79 -4.21 18.42
C ALA A 157 -8.88 -3.44 19.19
N PRO A 158 -8.56 -2.38 19.94
CA PRO A 158 -9.58 -1.63 20.65
C PRO A 158 -10.60 -1.12 19.64
N GLU A 159 -11.87 -1.43 19.86
CA GLU A 159 -12.98 -0.78 19.18
C GLU A 159 -12.82 0.74 19.37
N VAL A 160 -12.29 1.42 18.36
CA VAL A 160 -12.29 2.88 18.32
C VAL A 160 -13.74 3.28 18.04
N LEU A 161 -14.47 3.42 19.14
CA LEU A 161 -15.80 4.00 19.18
C LEU A 161 -15.70 5.42 18.60
N PHE A 162 -16.03 5.58 17.32
CA PHE A 162 -16.29 6.90 16.75
C PHE A 162 -17.51 7.47 17.45
N GLN A 163 -17.30 8.26 18.51
CA GLN A 163 -18.29 9.23 18.93
C GLN A 163 -18.39 10.24 17.80
N ALA A 164 -19.48 10.16 17.06
CA ALA A 164 -19.91 11.19 16.12
C ALA A 164 -20.01 12.51 16.90
N GLN A 165 -18.98 13.34 16.84
CA GLN A 165 -19.10 14.74 17.23
C GLN A 165 -19.97 15.40 16.16
N GLY A 166 -21.05 16.02 16.64
CA GLY A 166 -22.24 16.39 15.89
C GLY A 166 -22.00 17.10 14.56
N ILE A 167 -22.85 16.77 13.60
CA ILE A 167 -23.23 17.69 12.52
C ILE A 167 -23.70 18.98 13.20
N PRO A 168 -23.14 20.16 12.87
CA PRO A 168 -23.76 21.41 13.29
C PRO A 168 -25.13 21.51 12.61
N GLU A 169 -26.21 21.46 13.38
CA GLU A 169 -27.54 21.86 12.93
C GLU A 169 -27.46 23.30 12.42
N GLY A 170 -27.74 23.52 11.13
CA GLY A 170 -27.80 24.87 10.57
C GLY A 170 -27.30 25.09 9.14
N LEU A 171 -27.27 24.07 8.28
CA LEU A 171 -27.15 24.30 6.83
C LEU A 171 -28.55 24.39 6.24
N GLU A 172 -28.97 25.62 5.95
CA GLU A 172 -30.23 25.95 5.29
C GLU A 172 -30.40 25.16 3.98
N ASP A 173 -31.63 24.74 3.71
CA ASP A 173 -32.02 24.00 2.51
C ASP A 173 -31.50 24.69 1.23
N PRO A 174 -30.96 23.93 0.26
CA PRO A 174 -30.64 24.51 -1.04
C PRO A 174 -31.92 24.99 -1.75
N PRO A 175 -31.88 26.12 -2.48
CA PRO A 175 -33.06 26.69 -3.11
C PRO A 175 -33.66 25.72 -4.13
N LYS A 176 -34.98 25.50 -4.00
CA LYS A 176 -35.78 24.75 -4.98
C LYS A 176 -35.75 25.46 -6.33
N LEU A 177 -35.08 24.85 -7.31
CA LEU A 177 -35.22 25.19 -8.72
C LEU A 177 -36.68 25.00 -9.13
N THR A 178 -37.38 26.11 -9.34
CA THR A 178 -38.70 26.13 -9.96
C THR A 178 -38.47 26.20 -11.46
N ILE A 179 -38.76 25.11 -12.17
CA ILE A 179 -38.78 25.09 -13.63
C ILE A 179 -40.19 25.57 -14.03
N SER A 180 -40.26 26.74 -14.66
CA SER A 180 -41.44 27.26 -15.37
C SER A 180 -41.53 26.68 -16.77
#